data_AF-A7ZNK4-F1
#
_entry.id   AF-A7ZNK4-F1
#
_cell.length_a   1.000
_cell.length_b   1.000
_cell.length_c   1.000
_cell.angle_alpha   90.00
_cell.angle_beta   90.00
_cell.angle_gamma   90.00
#
_symmetry.space_group_name_H-M   'P 1'
#
loop_
_entity.id
_entity.type
_entity.pdbx_description
1 polymer ?
#
loop_
_entity_poly.entity_id
_entity_poly.type
_entity_poly.pdbx_seq_one_letter_code
_entity_poly.pdbx_strand_id
1 'polypeptide(L)'
;MKKIAIYKVVIGAYDSITLDSLKTAESTSSLCFEHFLISDQYIEVPETWTLIQISRKFVSPAVENRYYKMGVPSIFDDYDYSIYLDGNIVINDDLTNLIKKIIIDDHYIYAYPHFKNSTIKEEIENCFVFSRISWYDMLKIKRKLKYNLNEKVGFECGVLIRKKRNKELDDLFKTWFELYFNNIRRDQFYFSIALKKHGLICREIGVNDIRTGKGFFSLHPHKNKISIMNKIYIALKMRIYSKLHNMKGI
;
A
#
# COMPACT_ATOMS: atom_id res chain seq x y z
N MET A 1 3.57 14.32 -24.42
CA MET A 1 4.18 14.18 -23.09
C MET A 1 3.13 13.59 -22.16
N LYS A 2 3.46 12.55 -21.39
CA LYS A 2 2.56 11.97 -20.37
C LYS A 2 2.83 12.61 -19.00
N LYS A 3 1.78 12.92 -18.25
CA LYS A 3 1.85 13.49 -16.90
C LYS A 3 1.66 12.41 -15.83
N ILE A 4 2.57 12.35 -14.86
CA ILE A 4 2.59 11.35 -13.81
C ILE A 4 2.65 12.06 -12.45
N ALA A 5 1.61 11.87 -11.64
CA ALA A 5 1.60 12.34 -10.25
C ALA A 5 2.20 11.27 -9.34
N ILE A 6 3.33 11.56 -8.69
CA ILE A 6 3.90 10.71 -7.64
C ILE A 6 3.49 11.30 -6.30
N TYR A 7 2.89 10.51 -5.42
CA TYR A 7 2.41 11.05 -4.16
C TYR A 7 2.55 10.13 -2.96
N LYS A 8 2.64 10.78 -1.80
CA LYS A 8 2.64 10.18 -0.46
C LYS A 8 1.54 10.82 0.37
N VAL A 9 1.11 10.13 1.42
CA VAL A 9 0.05 10.61 2.31
C VAL A 9 0.52 10.52 3.75
N VAL A 10 0.53 11.64 4.48
CA VAL A 10 0.98 11.74 5.86
C VAL A 10 -0.10 12.43 6.67
N ILE A 11 -0.80 11.68 7.53
CA ILE A 11 -1.93 12.20 8.30
C ILE A 11 -1.64 12.09 9.81
N GLY A 12 -1.77 13.20 10.52
CA GLY A 12 -1.49 13.32 11.95
C GLY A 12 -0.13 12.71 12.32
N ALA A 13 -0.14 11.88 13.37
CA ALA A 13 1.04 11.13 13.83
C ALA A 13 1.03 9.65 13.41
N TYR A 14 0.22 9.27 12.41
CA TYR A 14 0.10 7.87 11.99
C TYR A 14 1.34 7.39 11.24
N ASP A 15 1.79 8.17 10.26
CA ASP A 15 3.04 7.97 9.55
C ASP A 15 3.94 9.17 9.81
N SER A 16 5.24 8.92 9.96
CA SER A 16 6.27 9.96 10.00
C SER A 16 7.00 9.96 8.67
N ILE A 17 7.26 11.12 8.09
CA ILE A 17 8.07 11.22 6.86
C ILE A 17 9.42 11.87 7.19
N THR A 18 10.47 11.40 6.54
CA THR A 18 11.79 12.04 6.58
C THR A 18 12.07 12.71 5.25
N LEU A 19 12.85 13.80 5.24
CA LEU A 19 13.27 14.45 4.00
C LEU A 19 14.00 13.46 3.06
N ASP A 20 14.80 12.55 3.61
CA ASP A 20 15.46 11.48 2.84
C ASP A 20 14.49 10.55 2.09
N SER A 21 13.22 10.50 2.54
CA SER A 21 12.19 9.71 1.87
C SER A 21 11.48 10.42 0.73
N LEU A 22 11.71 11.73 0.56
CA LEU A 22 11.16 12.59 -0.49
C LEU A 22 12.09 12.67 -1.71
N LYS A 23 12.59 11.51 -2.17
CA LYS A 23 13.34 11.42 -3.43
C LYS A 23 12.43 11.59 -4.63
N THR A 24 12.96 12.15 -5.72
CA THR A 24 12.21 12.49 -6.93
C THR A 24 12.60 11.61 -8.11
N ALA A 25 11.65 11.38 -9.01
CA ALA A 25 11.92 10.90 -10.36
C ALA A 25 12.24 12.08 -11.29
N GLU A 26 13.17 11.88 -12.22
CA GLU A 26 13.56 12.91 -13.18
C GLU A 26 12.66 12.89 -14.42
N SER A 27 12.20 14.06 -14.85
CA SER A 27 11.39 14.21 -16.06
C SER A 27 12.24 14.06 -17.33
N THR A 28 11.62 13.58 -18.40
CA THR A 28 12.22 13.43 -19.73
C THR A 28 11.41 14.21 -20.77
N SER A 29 11.88 14.26 -22.02
CA SER A 29 11.12 14.85 -23.13
C SER A 29 9.73 14.21 -23.35
N SER A 30 9.51 13.00 -22.84
CA SER A 30 8.27 12.24 -23.05
C SER A 30 7.42 12.04 -21.78
N LEU A 31 8.03 12.15 -20.60
CA LEU A 31 7.41 11.90 -19.29
C LEU A 31 7.65 13.08 -18.35
N CYS A 32 6.59 13.61 -17.77
CA CYS A 32 6.62 14.66 -16.77
C CYS A 32 6.21 14.09 -15.41
N PHE A 33 7.13 14.08 -14.45
CA PHE A 33 6.90 13.64 -13.08
C PHE A 33 6.73 14.84 -12.16
N GLU A 34 5.61 14.89 -11.45
CA GLU A 34 5.33 15.88 -10.41
C GLU A 34 5.09 15.17 -9.08
N HIS A 35 5.62 15.72 -7.99
CA HIS A 35 5.67 15.05 -6.70
C HIS A 35 4.81 15.78 -5.67
N PHE A 36 3.97 15.04 -4.94
CA PHE A 36 2.97 15.59 -4.04
C PHE A 36 3.00 14.93 -2.67
N LEU A 37 2.97 15.74 -1.62
CA LEU A 37 2.73 15.28 -0.26
C LEU A 37 1.32 15.70 0.16
N ILE A 38 0.42 14.74 0.40
CA ILE A 38 -0.90 15.02 0.95
C ILE A 38 -0.83 14.97 2.47
N SER A 39 -1.24 16.04 3.16
CA SER A 39 -1.23 16.08 4.62
C SER A 39 -2.34 16.92 5.23
N ASP A 40 -2.77 16.58 6.44
CA ASP A 40 -3.72 17.37 7.23
C ASP A 40 -3.07 18.45 8.10
N GLN A 41 -1.74 18.55 8.04
CA GLN A 41 -0.92 19.52 8.73
C GLN A 41 0.05 20.18 7.74
N TYR A 42 0.53 21.37 8.10
CA TYR A 42 1.61 21.98 7.35
C TYR A 42 2.90 21.21 7.59
N ILE A 43 3.57 20.82 6.50
CA ILE A 43 4.87 20.13 6.51
C ILE A 43 5.75 20.84 5.50
N GLU A 44 6.91 21.30 5.94
CA GLU A 44 7.91 21.84 5.03
C GLU A 44 8.46 20.70 4.15
N VAL A 45 8.36 20.89 2.83
CA VAL A 45 8.81 19.92 1.83
C VAL A 45 9.86 20.58 0.91
N PRO A 46 10.76 19.80 0.29
CA PRO A 46 11.68 20.33 -0.72
C PRO A 46 10.92 21.02 -1.86
N GLU A 47 11.54 21.98 -2.54
CA GLU A 47 10.94 22.70 -3.69
C GLU A 47 10.46 21.78 -4.81
N THR A 48 11.05 20.59 -4.92
CA THR A 48 10.69 19.57 -5.90
C THR A 48 9.41 18.81 -5.55
N TRP A 49 8.83 19.06 -4.37
CA TRP A 49 7.57 18.51 -3.88
C TRP A 49 6.56 19.62 -3.62
N THR A 50 5.30 19.34 -3.94
CA THR A 50 4.17 20.22 -3.62
C THR A 50 3.40 19.66 -2.43
N LEU A 51 3.22 20.45 -1.38
CA LEU A 51 2.33 20.10 -0.27
C LEU A 51 0.87 20.36 -0.69
N ILE A 52 0.05 19.32 -0.63
CA ILE A 52 -1.42 19.41 -0.73
C ILE A 52 -1.99 19.30 0.68
N GLN A 53 -2.32 20.44 1.27
CA GLN A 53 -2.92 20.48 2.58
C GLN A 53 -4.43 20.19 2.50
N ILE A 54 -4.92 19.23 3.30
CA ILE A 54 -6.31 18.78 3.30
C ILE A 54 -6.94 18.89 4.69
N SER A 55 -8.26 18.96 4.74
CA SER A 55 -9.01 18.75 5.98
C SER A 55 -9.45 17.29 6.06
N ARG A 56 -9.27 16.66 7.23
CA ARG A 56 -9.68 15.26 7.44
C ARG A 56 -11.19 15.08 7.30
N LYS A 57 -11.58 14.04 6.57
CA LYS A 57 -12.96 13.52 6.51
C LYS A 57 -13.23 12.49 7.61
N PHE A 58 -12.18 11.81 8.08
CA PHE A 58 -12.26 10.74 9.06
C PHE A 58 -11.51 11.12 10.33
N VAL A 59 -12.09 10.76 11.48
CA VAL A 59 -11.45 10.96 12.80
C VAL A 59 -10.11 10.22 12.88
N SER A 60 -10.03 9.02 12.31
CA SER A 60 -8.82 8.19 12.37
C SER A 60 -7.83 8.57 11.27
N PRO A 61 -6.61 9.02 11.62
CA PRO A 61 -5.56 9.33 10.64
C PRO A 61 -5.21 8.16 9.72
N ALA A 62 -5.21 6.93 10.25
CA ALA A 62 -4.98 5.71 9.48
C ALA A 62 -6.05 5.50 8.40
N VAL A 63 -7.32 5.79 8.72
CA VAL A 63 -8.43 5.66 7.77
C VAL A 63 -8.32 6.73 6.68
N GLU A 64 -8.03 7.97 7.06
CA GLU A 64 -7.81 9.06 6.10
C GLU A 64 -6.67 8.72 5.14
N ASN A 65 -5.53 8.26 5.66
CA ASN A 65 -4.41 7.83 4.82
C ASN A 65 -4.85 6.74 3.83
N ARG A 66 -5.60 5.73 4.30
CA ARG A 66 -6.08 4.66 3.43
C ARG A 66 -7.09 5.11 2.39
N TYR A 67 -7.87 6.16 2.67
CA TYR A 67 -8.76 6.75 1.68
C TYR A 67 -7.99 7.32 0.47
N TYR A 68 -6.94 8.13 0.72
CA TYR A 68 -6.09 8.69 -0.33
C TYR A 68 -5.13 7.67 -0.95
N LYS A 69 -4.75 6.62 -0.21
CA LYS A 69 -3.95 5.49 -0.72
C LYS A 69 -4.74 4.63 -1.70
N MET A 70 -5.94 4.21 -1.30
CA MET A 70 -6.73 3.25 -2.06
C MET A 70 -7.36 3.92 -3.27
N GLY A 71 -7.93 5.11 -3.09
CA GLY A 71 -8.46 5.94 -4.17
C GLY A 71 -7.38 6.58 -5.03
N VAL A 72 -7.72 6.99 -6.26
CA VAL A 72 -7.00 8.06 -6.98
C VAL A 72 -7.67 9.37 -6.59
N PRO A 73 -6.99 10.26 -5.86
CA PRO A 73 -7.54 11.56 -5.51
C PRO A 73 -7.94 12.37 -6.75
N SER A 74 -9.09 13.04 -6.71
CA SER A 74 -9.60 13.83 -7.85
C SER A 74 -8.69 15.00 -8.25
N ILE A 75 -7.81 15.45 -7.34
CA ILE A 75 -6.75 16.42 -7.65
C ILE A 75 -5.78 15.92 -8.73
N PHE A 76 -5.77 14.60 -8.99
CA PHE A 76 -4.96 14.01 -10.05
C PHE A 76 -5.75 13.67 -11.32
N ASP A 77 -6.96 14.21 -11.51
CA ASP A 77 -7.78 13.94 -12.70
C ASP A 77 -7.14 14.45 -14.01
N ASP A 78 -6.21 15.41 -13.95
CA ASP A 78 -5.44 15.93 -15.10
C ASP A 78 -4.15 15.14 -15.40
N TYR A 79 -3.87 14.07 -14.66
CA TYR A 79 -2.70 13.22 -14.87
C TYR A 79 -3.08 11.96 -15.63
N ASP A 80 -2.18 11.48 -16.48
CA ASP A 80 -2.35 10.22 -17.20
C ASP A 80 -2.21 9.01 -16.25
N TYR A 81 -1.31 9.14 -15.26
CA TYR A 81 -1.01 8.12 -14.26
C TYR A 81 -0.77 8.73 -12.88
N SER A 82 -1.05 7.97 -11.84
CA SER A 82 -0.66 8.28 -10.46
C SER A 82 0.15 7.14 -9.84
N ILE A 83 1.19 7.48 -9.07
CA ILE A 83 2.03 6.55 -8.31
C ILE A 83 1.89 6.89 -6.84
N TYR A 84 1.22 6.03 -6.09
CA TYR A 84 1.22 6.12 -4.63
C TYR A 84 2.42 5.37 -4.05
N LEU A 85 3.06 5.98 -3.05
CA LEU A 85 4.12 5.37 -2.25
C LEU A 85 3.73 5.42 -0.76
N ASP A 86 3.83 4.29 -0.06
CA ASP A 86 3.75 4.28 1.41
C ASP A 86 4.85 5.22 1.99
N GLY A 87 4.62 5.73 3.20
CA GLY A 87 5.50 6.73 3.84
C GLY A 87 6.97 6.30 3.88
N ASN A 88 7.23 5.02 4.11
CA ASN A 88 8.56 4.41 4.16
C ASN A 88 9.15 3.99 2.80
N ILE A 89 8.47 4.18 1.68
CA ILE A 89 8.99 3.76 0.36
C ILE A 89 9.69 4.91 -0.33
N VAL A 90 10.90 4.68 -0.85
CA VAL A 90 11.66 5.72 -1.55
C VAL A 90 11.91 5.31 -3.00
N ILE A 91 11.97 6.30 -3.89
CA ILE A 91 12.43 6.11 -5.27
C ILE A 91 13.95 5.91 -5.21
N ASN A 92 14.43 4.83 -5.80
CA ASN A 92 15.83 4.44 -5.71
C ASN A 92 16.56 4.40 -7.06
N ASP A 93 15.82 4.48 -8.17
CA ASP A 93 16.34 4.39 -9.53
C ASP A 93 15.46 5.17 -10.53
N ASP A 94 15.94 5.35 -11.76
CA ASP A 94 15.21 6.02 -12.85
C ASP A 94 13.93 5.25 -13.22
N LEU A 95 12.79 5.91 -13.09
CA LEU A 95 11.47 5.32 -13.38
C LEU A 95 11.14 5.30 -14.88
N THR A 96 11.93 5.94 -15.75
CA THR A 96 11.59 6.15 -17.17
C THR A 96 11.23 4.86 -17.89
N ASN A 97 12.07 3.83 -17.78
CA ASN A 97 11.84 2.56 -18.46
C ASN A 97 10.68 1.76 -17.86
N LEU A 98 10.48 1.85 -16.54
CA LEU A 98 9.33 1.23 -15.88
C LEU A 98 8.02 1.84 -16.39
N ILE A 99 7.94 3.17 -16.41
CA ILE A 99 6.73 3.89 -16.80
C ILE A 99 6.44 3.74 -18.28
N LYS A 100 7.46 3.71 -19.14
CA LYS A 100 7.27 3.38 -20.57
C LYS A 100 6.66 1.99 -20.76
N LYS A 101 7.11 0.96 -20.02
CA LYS A 101 6.52 -0.38 -20.07
C LYS A 101 5.05 -0.39 -19.64
N ILE A 102 4.74 0.33 -18.55
CA ILE A 102 3.37 0.48 -18.06
C ILE A 102 2.48 1.18 -19.08
N ILE A 103 2.95 2.25 -19.71
CA ILE A 103 2.21 2.95 -20.76
C ILE A 103 1.94 2.06 -21.97
N ILE A 104 2.88 1.19 -22.35
CA ILE A 104 2.72 0.25 -23.46
C ILE A 104 1.74 -0.88 -23.10
N ASP A 105 1.79 -1.40 -21.87
CA ASP A 105 0.86 -2.43 -21.39
C ASP A 105 -0.58 -1.90 -21.20
N ASP A 106 -0.71 -0.62 -20.88
CA ASP A 106 -1.95 0.18 -20.88
C ASP A 106 -3.09 -0.36 -19.99
N HIS A 107 -2.75 -0.89 -18.82
CA HIS A 107 -3.69 -1.46 -17.85
C HIS A 107 -4.09 -0.47 -16.74
N TYR A 108 -5.15 -0.78 -16.01
CA TYR A 108 -5.71 0.15 -15.02
C TYR A 108 -4.89 0.31 -13.74
N ILE A 109 -4.31 -0.78 -13.25
CA ILE A 109 -3.63 -0.81 -11.95
C ILE A 109 -2.48 -1.80 -11.94
N TYR A 110 -1.38 -1.36 -11.32
CA TYR A 110 -0.16 -2.12 -11.13
C TYR A 110 0.30 -2.06 -9.68
N ALA A 111 0.83 -3.17 -9.19
CA ALA A 111 1.40 -3.30 -7.86
C ALA A 111 2.50 -4.37 -7.85
N TYR A 112 3.27 -4.45 -6.77
CA TYR A 112 4.21 -5.56 -6.60
C TYR A 112 3.49 -6.84 -6.17
N PRO A 113 3.90 -8.02 -6.68
CA PRO A 113 3.32 -9.28 -6.23
C PRO A 113 3.63 -9.51 -4.75
N HIS A 114 2.75 -10.24 -4.08
CA HIS A 114 2.93 -10.53 -2.66
C HIS A 114 4.08 -11.52 -2.42
N PHE A 115 5.10 -11.08 -1.69
CA PHE A 115 6.35 -11.84 -1.50
C PHE A 115 6.19 -13.26 -0.91
N LYS A 116 5.13 -13.51 -0.14
CA LYS A 116 4.90 -14.80 0.53
C LYS A 116 3.92 -15.72 -0.18
N ASN A 117 3.24 -15.27 -1.24
CA ASN A 117 2.17 -16.03 -1.89
C ASN A 117 1.17 -16.66 -0.88
N SER A 118 0.91 -15.96 0.20
CA SER A 118 0.05 -16.41 1.30
C SER A 118 -1.43 -16.35 0.92
N THR A 119 -2.22 -17.15 1.62
CA THR A 119 -3.69 -17.09 1.60
C THR A 119 -4.20 -15.99 2.51
N ILE A 120 -5.47 -15.59 2.31
CA ILE A 120 -6.14 -14.62 3.20
C ILE A 120 -6.17 -15.13 4.64
N LYS A 121 -6.38 -16.45 4.84
CA LYS A 121 -6.31 -17.08 6.17
C LYS A 121 -4.95 -16.85 6.82
N GLU A 122 -3.86 -17.14 6.11
CA GLU A 122 -2.49 -16.98 6.62
C GLU A 122 -2.18 -15.52 6.93
N GLU A 123 -2.62 -14.56 6.09
CA GLU A 123 -2.45 -13.14 6.39
C GLU A 123 -3.18 -12.71 7.66
N ILE A 124 -4.43 -13.15 7.85
CA ILE A 124 -5.21 -12.87 9.07
C ILE A 124 -4.51 -13.46 10.30
N GLU A 125 -4.00 -14.69 10.21
CA GLU A 125 -3.27 -15.34 11.29
C GLU A 125 -1.95 -14.63 11.58
N ASN A 126 -1.21 -14.22 10.56
CA ASN A 126 -0.02 -13.39 10.70
C ASN A 126 -0.35 -12.06 11.40
N CYS A 127 -1.48 -11.42 11.07
CA CYS A 127 -1.90 -10.22 11.80
C CYS A 127 -2.04 -10.48 13.30
N PHE A 128 -2.66 -11.60 13.68
CA PHE A 128 -2.82 -11.97 15.07
C PHE A 128 -1.48 -12.29 15.73
N VAL A 129 -0.66 -13.14 15.11
CA VAL A 129 0.65 -13.56 15.63
C VAL A 129 1.58 -12.37 15.85
N PHE A 130 1.62 -11.42 14.92
CA PHE A 130 2.37 -10.17 15.06
C PHE A 130 1.66 -9.10 15.91
N SER A 131 0.57 -9.46 16.61
CA SER A 131 -0.17 -8.59 17.54
C SER A 131 -0.71 -7.31 16.91
N ARG A 132 -1.08 -7.38 15.62
CA ARG A 132 -1.72 -6.29 14.87
C ARG A 132 -3.25 -6.31 15.00
N ILE A 133 -3.81 -7.44 15.41
CA ILE A 133 -5.24 -7.62 15.71
C ILE A 133 -5.42 -8.51 16.94
N SER A 134 -6.58 -8.41 17.58
CA SER A 134 -6.96 -9.29 18.70
C SER A 134 -7.35 -10.69 18.22
N TRP A 135 -7.41 -11.65 19.15
CA TRP A 135 -7.93 -13.00 18.85
C TRP A 135 -9.41 -12.96 18.44
N TYR A 136 -10.20 -12.12 19.11
CA TYR A 136 -11.62 -11.92 18.78
C TYR A 136 -11.80 -11.38 17.37
N ASP A 137 -11.01 -10.38 16.99
CA ASP A 137 -11.04 -9.81 15.64
C ASP A 137 -10.65 -10.85 14.58
N MET A 138 -9.63 -11.66 14.87
CA MET A 138 -9.20 -12.77 14.00
C MET A 138 -10.34 -13.76 13.75
N LEU A 139 -11.05 -14.20 14.79
CA LEU A 139 -12.18 -15.12 14.65
C LEU A 139 -13.35 -14.47 13.91
N LYS A 140 -13.68 -13.22 14.26
CA LYS A 140 -14.77 -12.47 13.63
C LYS A 140 -14.54 -12.31 12.14
N ILE A 141 -13.33 -11.92 11.72
CA ILE A 141 -13.03 -11.72 10.30
C ILE A 141 -12.95 -13.04 9.55
N LYS A 142 -12.39 -14.11 10.15
CA LYS A 142 -12.36 -15.44 9.52
C LYS A 142 -13.78 -15.96 9.24
N ARG A 143 -14.70 -15.77 10.18
CA ARG A 143 -16.12 -16.14 10.00
C ARG A 143 -16.77 -15.34 8.88
N LYS A 144 -16.52 -14.02 8.84
CA LYS A 144 -17.09 -13.12 7.81
C LYS A 144 -16.57 -13.44 6.41
N LEU A 145 -15.28 -13.77 6.28
CA LEU A 145 -14.61 -14.07 5.01
C LEU A 145 -14.48 -15.57 4.72
N LYS A 146 -15.34 -16.42 5.30
CA LYS A 146 -15.18 -17.88 5.26
C LYS A 146 -15.00 -18.47 3.86
N TYR A 147 -15.59 -17.85 2.84
CA TYR A 147 -15.50 -18.27 1.44
C TYR A 147 -14.26 -17.74 0.71
N ASN A 148 -13.57 -16.73 1.25
CA ASN A 148 -12.37 -16.13 0.68
C ASN A 148 -11.08 -16.62 1.36
N LEU A 149 -11.16 -17.39 2.46
CA LEU A 149 -10.00 -17.74 3.29
C LEU A 149 -8.87 -18.45 2.53
N ASN A 150 -9.21 -19.26 1.52
CA ASN A 150 -8.25 -20.00 0.71
C ASN A 150 -7.75 -19.22 -0.50
N GLU A 151 -8.29 -18.02 -0.76
CA GLU A 151 -7.83 -17.17 -1.85
C GLU A 151 -6.42 -16.68 -1.56
N LYS A 152 -5.61 -16.55 -2.62
CA LYS A 152 -4.26 -15.99 -2.52
C LYS A 152 -4.33 -14.47 -2.42
N VAL A 153 -3.45 -13.92 -1.60
CA VAL A 153 -3.19 -12.49 -1.55
C VAL A 153 -2.17 -12.19 -2.64
N GLY A 154 -2.61 -11.53 -3.70
CA GLY A 154 -1.84 -11.41 -4.94
C GLY A 154 -0.76 -10.32 -4.89
N PHE A 155 -1.00 -9.22 -4.18
CA PHE A 155 -0.20 -8.00 -4.31
C PHE A 155 0.08 -7.32 -2.98
N GLU A 156 1.21 -6.62 -2.91
CA GLU A 156 1.51 -5.64 -1.87
C GLU A 156 0.96 -4.27 -2.27
N CYS A 157 0.42 -3.54 -1.30
CA CYS A 157 -0.20 -2.24 -1.59
C CYS A 157 0.73 -1.07 -1.24
N GLY A 158 2.04 -1.29 -1.09
CA GLY A 158 2.97 -0.21 -0.73
C GLY A 158 3.26 0.74 -1.89
N VAL A 159 3.35 0.20 -3.11
CA VAL A 159 3.44 0.96 -4.35
C VAL A 159 2.24 0.62 -5.20
N LEU A 160 1.49 1.63 -5.62
CA LEU A 160 0.36 1.48 -6.54
C LEU A 160 0.54 2.44 -7.70
N ILE A 161 0.67 1.91 -8.92
CA ILE A 161 0.65 2.70 -10.14
C ILE A 161 -0.72 2.52 -10.77
N ARG A 162 -1.44 3.61 -11.00
CA ARG A 162 -2.80 3.59 -11.53
C ARG A 162 -2.90 4.52 -12.72
N LYS A 163 -3.60 4.05 -13.75
CA LYS A 163 -4.03 4.89 -14.86
C LYS A 163 -4.99 5.97 -14.36
N LYS A 164 -5.17 7.01 -15.16
CA LYS A 164 -6.20 8.04 -14.96
C LYS A 164 -7.53 7.43 -14.51
N ARG A 165 -8.17 8.12 -13.57
CA ARG A 165 -9.43 7.71 -12.95
C ARG A 165 -10.48 7.36 -13.99
N ASN A 166 -11.18 6.26 -13.75
CA ASN A 166 -12.27 5.73 -14.54
C ASN A 166 -13.23 4.99 -13.62
N LYS A 167 -14.38 4.58 -14.15
CA LYS A 167 -15.45 3.97 -13.37
C LYS A 167 -15.00 2.66 -12.71
N GLU A 168 -14.23 1.84 -13.41
CA GLU A 168 -13.75 0.54 -12.94
C GLU A 168 -12.82 0.70 -11.74
N LEU A 169 -11.89 1.65 -11.80
CA LEU A 169 -11.02 1.98 -10.67
C LEU A 169 -11.82 2.55 -9.48
N ASP A 170 -12.78 3.42 -9.73
CA ASP A 170 -13.60 4.01 -8.65
C ASP A 170 -14.45 2.96 -7.93
N ASP A 171 -15.07 2.04 -8.67
CA ASP A 171 -15.86 0.95 -8.11
C ASP A 171 -14.99 -0.04 -7.31
N LEU A 172 -13.78 -0.32 -7.80
CA LEU A 172 -12.76 -1.11 -7.10
C LEU A 172 -12.37 -0.45 -5.77
N PHE A 173 -12.03 0.84 -5.80
CA PHE A 173 -11.59 1.59 -4.62
C PHE A 173 -12.69 1.69 -3.58
N LYS A 174 -13.92 1.96 -4.01
CA LYS A 174 -15.08 2.00 -3.10
C LYS A 174 -15.24 0.68 -2.36
N THR A 175 -15.22 -0.44 -3.08
CA THR A 175 -15.32 -1.78 -2.47
C THR A 175 -14.15 -2.07 -1.54
N TRP A 176 -12.92 -1.77 -1.98
CA TRP A 176 -11.71 -2.01 -1.19
C TRP A 176 -11.73 -1.20 0.11
N PHE A 177 -12.06 0.09 0.03
CA PHE A 177 -12.14 0.97 1.18
C PHE A 177 -13.29 0.60 2.12
N GLU A 178 -14.47 0.24 1.61
CA GLU A 178 -15.60 -0.24 2.43
C GLU A 178 -15.24 -1.53 3.20
N LEU A 179 -14.50 -2.45 2.57
CA LEU A 179 -13.99 -3.65 3.22
C LEU A 179 -13.00 -3.30 4.33
N TYR A 180 -12.07 -2.38 4.09
CA TYR A 180 -11.12 -1.92 5.11
C TYR A 180 -11.83 -1.21 6.27
N PHE A 181 -12.72 -0.27 5.96
CA PHE A 181 -13.36 0.62 6.92
C PHE A 181 -14.28 -0.13 7.90
N ASN A 182 -15.03 -1.12 7.40
CA ASN A 182 -16.02 -1.85 8.18
C ASN A 182 -15.48 -3.12 8.88
N ASN A 183 -14.17 -3.36 8.83
CA ASN A 183 -13.55 -4.58 9.36
C ASN A 183 -12.20 -4.30 10.05
N ILE A 184 -11.34 -5.31 10.15
CA ILE A 184 -9.98 -5.12 10.66
C ILE A 184 -9.20 -4.23 9.70
N ARG A 185 -8.41 -3.31 10.23
CA ARG A 185 -7.73 -2.27 9.44
C ARG A 185 -6.47 -2.81 8.75
N ARG A 186 -6.64 -3.73 7.80
CA ARG A 186 -5.58 -4.31 6.96
C ARG A 186 -5.99 -4.23 5.50
N ASP A 187 -5.15 -3.67 4.66
CA ASP A 187 -5.49 -3.30 3.27
C ASP A 187 -5.26 -4.46 2.28
N GLN A 188 -4.15 -5.17 2.40
CA GLN A 188 -3.61 -6.04 1.36
C GLN A 188 -4.54 -7.18 0.89
N PHE A 189 -5.15 -7.94 1.81
CA PHE A 189 -6.02 -9.04 1.39
C PHE A 189 -7.41 -8.57 0.93
N TYR A 190 -7.89 -7.41 1.40
CA TYR A 190 -9.12 -6.82 0.85
C TYR A 190 -8.94 -6.33 -0.58
N PHE A 191 -7.72 -5.93 -0.96
CA PHE A 191 -7.43 -5.57 -2.35
C PHE A 191 -7.67 -6.76 -3.28
N SER A 192 -7.19 -7.95 -2.90
CA SER A 192 -7.40 -9.18 -3.67
C SER A 192 -8.88 -9.56 -3.76
N ILE A 193 -9.64 -9.42 -2.66
CA ILE A 193 -11.09 -9.65 -2.66
C ILE A 193 -11.81 -8.64 -3.57
N ALA A 194 -11.44 -7.36 -3.52
CA ALA A 194 -12.06 -6.31 -4.32
C ALA A 194 -11.80 -6.52 -5.82
N LEU A 195 -10.56 -6.86 -6.21
CA LEU A 195 -10.21 -7.21 -7.59
C LEU A 195 -11.10 -8.36 -8.11
N LYS A 196 -11.19 -9.46 -7.34
CA LYS A 196 -12.01 -10.61 -7.70
C LYS A 196 -13.49 -10.25 -7.85
N LYS A 197 -14.03 -9.45 -6.92
CA LYS A 197 -15.45 -9.04 -6.94
C LYS A 197 -15.82 -8.26 -8.20
N HIS A 198 -14.90 -7.46 -8.72
CA HIS A 198 -15.10 -6.65 -9.92
C HIS A 198 -14.60 -7.30 -11.21
N GLY A 199 -14.03 -8.51 -11.15
CA GLY A 199 -13.41 -9.15 -12.31
C GLY A 199 -12.20 -8.40 -12.85
N LEU A 200 -11.56 -7.56 -12.01
CA LEU A 200 -10.40 -6.78 -12.40
C LEU A 200 -9.10 -7.51 -12.09
N ILE A 201 -8.11 -7.29 -12.94
CA ILE A 201 -6.76 -7.83 -12.79
C ILE A 201 -5.85 -6.68 -12.34
N CYS A 202 -4.95 -6.93 -11.41
CA CYS A 202 -3.81 -6.05 -11.17
C CYS A 202 -2.60 -6.61 -11.90
N ARG A 203 -1.84 -5.76 -12.58
CA ARG A 203 -0.60 -6.16 -13.26
C ARG A 203 0.59 -6.01 -12.33
N GLU A 204 1.62 -6.80 -12.57
CA GLU A 204 2.84 -6.72 -11.78
C GLU A 204 3.74 -5.58 -12.28
N ILE A 205 4.31 -4.80 -11.36
CA ILE A 205 5.34 -3.78 -11.64
C ILE A 205 6.69 -4.45 -12.01
N GLY A 206 6.77 -5.78 -11.90
CA GLY A 206 7.96 -6.60 -12.12
C GLY A 206 8.50 -7.17 -10.80
N VAL A 207 9.52 -8.02 -10.91
CA VAL A 207 10.20 -8.56 -9.72
C VAL A 207 11.08 -7.47 -9.16
N ASN A 208 10.67 -6.88 -8.05
CA ASN A 208 11.56 -6.03 -7.29
C ASN A 208 11.46 -6.34 -5.81
N ASP A 209 12.62 -6.50 -5.21
CA ASP A 209 12.72 -6.75 -3.79
C ASP A 209 12.91 -5.41 -3.08
N ILE A 210 11.77 -4.73 -2.87
CA ILE A 210 11.69 -3.46 -2.12
C ILE A 210 12.38 -3.61 -0.75
N ARG A 211 12.53 -4.84 -0.22
CA ARG A 211 13.15 -5.14 1.07
C ARG A 211 14.67 -5.28 1.00
N THR A 212 15.26 -5.68 -0.13
CA THR A 212 16.73 -5.71 -0.32
C THR A 212 17.29 -4.44 -0.96
N GLY A 213 16.41 -3.50 -1.33
CA GLY A 213 16.80 -2.20 -1.88
C GLY A 213 17.33 -2.26 -3.32
N LYS A 214 17.14 -3.38 -4.00
CA LYS A 214 17.40 -3.50 -5.43
C LYS A 214 16.17 -2.99 -6.21
N GLY A 215 16.42 -2.31 -7.33
CA GLY A 215 15.47 -1.73 -8.30
C GLY A 215 14.77 -0.43 -7.90
N PHE A 216 13.67 -0.10 -8.60
CA PHE A 216 13.06 1.24 -8.66
C PHE A 216 12.60 1.83 -7.32
N PHE A 217 12.18 0.98 -6.38
CA PHE A 217 11.67 1.39 -5.08
C PHE A 217 12.30 0.57 -3.96
N SER A 218 12.55 1.20 -2.81
CA SER A 218 13.11 0.52 -1.63
C SER A 218 12.42 0.93 -0.33
N LEU A 219 12.42 0.02 0.66
CA LEU A 219 11.92 0.27 2.00
C LEU A 219 12.98 1.01 2.80
N HIS A 220 12.66 2.21 3.24
CA HIS A 220 13.42 2.95 4.22
C HIS A 220 12.81 2.73 5.61
N PRO A 221 13.39 1.87 6.46
CA PRO A 221 12.76 1.50 7.72
C PRO A 221 12.55 2.72 8.62
N HIS A 222 11.32 2.89 9.11
CA HIS A 222 11.06 3.81 10.22
C HIS A 222 11.81 3.29 11.45
N LYS A 223 12.49 4.18 12.19
CA LYS A 223 13.16 3.87 13.48
C LYS A 223 12.16 3.58 14.61
N ASN A 224 11.05 2.88 14.34
CA ASN A 224 10.11 2.47 15.36
C ASN A 224 10.70 1.29 16.13
N LYS A 225 11.28 1.59 17.30
CA LYS A 225 11.79 0.60 18.25
C LYS A 225 10.59 -0.16 18.84
N ILE A 226 10.28 -1.34 18.30
CA ILE A 226 9.47 -2.32 19.03
C ILE A 226 10.24 -2.65 20.32
N SER A 227 9.57 -2.50 21.47
CA SER A 227 10.15 -2.83 22.78
C SER A 227 10.63 -4.27 22.82
N ILE A 228 11.71 -4.53 23.59
CA ILE A 228 12.27 -5.88 23.75
C ILE A 228 11.19 -6.86 24.26
N MET A 229 10.35 -6.41 25.19
CA MET A 229 9.22 -7.19 25.70
C MET A 229 8.24 -7.60 24.60
N ASN A 230 7.88 -6.69 23.70
CA ASN A 230 6.99 -7.02 22.58
C ASN A 230 7.64 -7.99 21.59
N LYS A 231 8.96 -7.89 21.36
CA LYS A 231 9.70 -8.85 20.53
C LYS A 231 9.66 -10.26 21.14
N ILE A 232 9.91 -10.37 22.44
CA ILE A 232 9.84 -11.65 23.17
C ILE A 232 8.42 -12.22 23.12
N TYR A 233 7.40 -11.39 23.38
CA TYR A 233 6.00 -11.80 23.32
C TYR A 233 5.61 -12.34 21.94
N ILE A 234 5.97 -11.63 20.86
CA ILE A 234 5.72 -12.09 19.49
C ILE A 234 6.47 -13.39 19.20
N ALA A 235 7.72 -13.54 19.64
CA ALA A 235 8.49 -14.77 19.45
C ALA A 235 7.86 -15.99 20.15
N LEU A 236 7.41 -15.82 21.39
CA LEU A 236 6.68 -16.86 22.12
C LEU A 236 5.38 -17.22 21.42
N LYS A 237 4.61 -16.21 21.00
CA LYS A 237 3.34 -16.40 20.29
C LYS A 237 3.53 -17.13 18.96
N MET A 238 4.56 -16.77 18.18
CA MET A 238 4.95 -17.49 16.96
C MET A 238 5.24 -18.95 17.25
N ARG A 239 6.04 -19.25 18.29
CA ARG A 239 6.43 -20.62 18.65
C ARG A 239 5.26 -21.47 19.12
N ILE A 240 4.34 -20.90 19.89
CA ILE A 240 3.13 -21.60 20.36
C ILE A 240 2.21 -21.87 19.18
N TYR A 241 1.95 -20.85 18.36
CA TYR A 241 1.03 -20.96 17.22
C TYR A 241 1.55 -21.95 16.16
N SER A 242 2.87 -21.95 15.87
CA SER A 242 3.47 -22.89 14.92
C SER A 242 3.37 -24.34 15.39
N LYS A 243 3.57 -24.60 16.69
CA LYS A 243 3.39 -25.93 17.29
C LYS A 243 1.94 -26.43 17.25
N LEU A 244 0.98 -25.54 17.47
CA LEU A 244 -0.44 -25.91 17.46
C LEU A 244 -1.00 -26.16 16.05
N HIS A 245 -0.40 -25.56 15.03
CA HIS A 245 -0.98 -25.51 13.69
C HIS A 245 -0.08 -26.06 12.56
N ASN A 246 1.02 -26.76 12.88
CA ASN A 246 1.95 -27.34 11.88
C ASN A 246 2.32 -26.34 10.75
N MET A 247 2.54 -25.07 11.10
CA MET A 247 3.01 -24.09 10.12
C MET A 247 4.46 -24.44 9.77
N LYS A 248 4.67 -25.07 8.61
CA LYS A 248 6.00 -25.11 7.97
C LYS A 248 6.49 -23.66 7.84
N GLY A 249 7.74 -23.44 8.23
CA GLY A 249 8.31 -22.15 8.59
C GLY A 249 8.02 -21.00 7.62
N ILE A 250 7.87 -19.81 8.23
CA ILE A 250 7.99 -18.51 7.57
C ILE A 250 9.43 -18.32 7.08
#